data_AF-A0A520K1X7-F1
#
_entry.id   AF-A0A520K1X7-F1
#
_cell.length_a   1.000
_cell.length_b   1.000
_cell.length_c   1.000
_cell.angle_alpha   90.00
_cell.angle_beta   90.00
_cell.angle_gamma   90.00
#
_symmetry.space_group_name_H-M   'P 1'
#
loop_
_entity.id
_entity.type
_entity.pdbx_description
1 polymer ?
#
loop_
_entity_poly.entity_id
_entity_poly.type
_entity_poly.pdbx_seq_one_letter_code
_entity_poly.pdbx_strand_id
1 'polypeptide(L)'
;MFSHSEEARILQIPMSERIKIGKWICIRILMTIVLLAMTSSSVASALAAPEEKEYPALEPLFSMSGAAEELLNECVISGELKQNFEAEGFPLPEHARLKKEVTMLRKEGWMVNQFSKEALITDEWLIITEDRASMLENEDQIICVIRKENDKLNVYNRFRPVVISCNKDGDEINEFAPGEEVYVKGRRFWPCATYQVLIQDNPVKWWDALLISEDPSGNLEQIRTTISGEFGPTLIWSIPVDAPITHHEYDIIVDKQGLGAFRYNPLFDGLDSATCAGIIAPVPDASAFALFASGLVLVSASFLFGRQRKRNGG
;
A
#
# COMPACT_ATOMS: atom_id res chain seq x y z
N MET A 1 -7.67 32.21 10.15
CA MET A 1 -7.21 32.85 11.39
C MET A 1 -8.19 33.97 11.71
N PHE A 2 -9.12 33.76 12.64
CA PHE A 2 -10.10 34.77 13.02
C PHE A 2 -9.42 35.83 13.89
N SER A 3 -9.71 37.11 13.66
CA SER A 3 -9.14 38.18 14.49
C SER A 3 -9.67 38.02 15.93
N HIS A 4 -8.86 38.31 16.95
CA HIS A 4 -9.29 38.30 18.36
C HIS A 4 -10.52 39.18 18.67
N SER A 5 -10.97 40.02 17.73
CA SER A 5 -12.20 40.81 17.85
C SER A 5 -13.49 40.03 17.54
N GLU A 6 -13.41 38.91 16.80
CA GLU A 6 -14.59 38.13 16.38
C GLU A 6 -14.95 37.01 17.38
N GLU A 7 -13.95 36.42 18.05
CA GLU A 7 -14.18 35.44 19.11
C GLU A 7 -14.97 36.03 20.29
N ALA A 8 -14.78 37.32 20.58
CA ALA A 8 -15.52 38.02 21.63
C ALA A 8 -17.02 38.21 21.32
N ARG A 9 -17.42 38.24 20.04
CA ARG A 9 -18.83 38.41 19.64
C ARG A 9 -19.64 37.13 19.77
N ILE A 10 -19.03 35.97 19.53
CA ILE A 10 -19.71 34.66 19.68
C ILE A 10 -20.06 34.39 21.14
N LEU A 11 -19.25 34.91 22.08
CA LEU A 11 -19.49 34.79 23.51
C LEU A 11 -20.61 35.69 24.05
N GLN A 12 -21.12 36.65 23.27
CA GLN A 12 -22.26 37.51 23.67
C GLN A 12 -23.62 36.95 23.26
N ILE A 13 -23.68 35.88 22.46
CA ILE A 13 -24.95 35.26 22.05
C ILE A 13 -25.56 34.54 23.26
N PRO A 14 -26.81 34.82 23.66
CA PRO A 14 -27.45 34.17 24.78
C PRO A 14 -27.50 32.65 24.57
N MET A 15 -27.30 31.88 25.64
CA MET A 15 -27.12 30.42 25.58
C MET A 15 -28.30 29.71 24.87
N SER A 16 -29.52 30.24 24.99
CA SER A 16 -30.72 29.75 24.31
C SER A 16 -30.69 29.85 22.78
N GLU A 17 -29.99 30.86 22.24
CA GLU A 17 -29.81 31.05 20.79
C GLU A 17 -28.74 30.09 20.24
N ARG A 18 -27.67 29.83 21.02
CA ARG A 18 -26.61 28.88 20.63
C ARG A 18 -27.12 27.46 20.45
N ILE A 19 -28.05 27.04 21.31
CA ILE A 19 -28.69 25.71 21.23
C ILE A 19 -29.55 25.60 19.96
N LYS A 20 -30.22 26.67 19.53
CA LYS A 20 -31.00 26.69 18.29
C LYS A 20 -30.10 26.59 17.06
N ILE A 21 -28.99 27.32 17.04
CA ILE A 21 -28.00 27.29 15.95
C ILE A 21 -27.37 25.90 15.84
N GLY A 22 -26.96 25.30 16.98
CA GLY A 22 -26.42 23.93 17.00
C GLY A 22 -27.39 22.89 16.44
N LYS A 23 -28.67 22.95 16.83
CA LYS A 23 -29.71 22.06 16.29
C LYS A 23 -29.90 22.24 14.78
N TRP A 24 -29.85 23.47 14.27
CA TRP A 24 -29.98 23.77 12.84
C TRP A 24 -28.82 23.21 12.02
N ILE A 25 -27.59 23.31 12.53
CA ILE A 25 -26.38 22.77 11.89
C ILE A 25 -26.44 21.24 11.85
N CYS A 26 -26.81 20.58 12.95
CA CYS A 26 -26.95 19.13 13.00
C CYS A 26 -28.00 18.59 12.02
N ILE A 27 -29.15 19.27 11.89
CA ILE A 27 -30.20 18.87 10.93
C ILE A 27 -29.72 19.00 9.49
N ARG A 28 -28.98 20.06 9.14
CA ARG A 28 -28.41 20.22 7.79
C ARG A 28 -27.40 19.15 7.46
N ILE A 29 -26.47 18.84 8.37
CA ILE A 29 -25.47 17.78 8.16
C ILE A 29 -26.17 16.42 7.97
N LEU A 30 -27.18 16.12 8.78
CA LEU A 30 -27.92 14.87 8.68
C LEU A 30 -28.68 14.75 7.34
N MET A 31 -29.30 15.84 6.85
CA MET A 31 -29.96 15.84 5.54
C MET A 31 -28.96 15.65 4.39
N THR A 32 -27.76 16.24 4.46
CA THR A 32 -26.74 16.07 3.44
C THR A 32 -26.24 14.63 3.36
N ILE A 33 -26.03 13.98 4.51
CA ILE A 33 -25.62 12.57 4.57
C ILE A 33 -26.70 11.65 3.99
N VAL A 34 -27.98 11.89 4.31
CA VAL A 34 -29.10 11.11 3.75
C VAL A 34 -29.22 11.30 2.24
N LEU A 35 -28.99 12.51 1.73
CA LEU A 35 -29.01 12.77 0.28
C LEU A 35 -27.89 12.01 -0.45
N LEU A 36 -26.68 11.98 0.12
CA LEU A 36 -25.54 11.23 -0.40
C LEU A 36 -25.76 9.71 -0.38
N ALA A 37 -26.46 9.20 0.64
CA ALA A 37 -26.79 7.78 0.75
C ALA A 37 -27.87 7.33 -0.26
N MET A 38 -28.72 8.24 -0.75
CA MET A 38 -29.77 7.91 -1.72
C MET A 38 -29.31 7.94 -3.18
N THR A 39 -28.15 8.55 -3.47
CA THR A 39 -27.61 8.62 -4.83
C THR A 39 -26.74 7.41 -5.22
N SER A 40 -26.40 6.52 -4.28
CA SER A 40 -25.51 5.38 -4.52
C SER A 40 -26.21 4.06 -4.90
N SER A 41 -27.54 4.01 -4.94
CA SER A 41 -28.28 2.74 -5.12
C SER A 41 -28.75 2.43 -6.55
N SER A 42 -28.23 3.11 -7.59
CA SER A 42 -28.75 2.97 -8.96
C SER A 42 -27.67 2.87 -10.03
N VAL A 43 -26.72 1.94 -9.92
CA VAL A 43 -26.01 1.42 -11.10
C VAL A 43 -25.64 -0.05 -10.88
N ALA A 44 -26.56 -0.96 -11.21
CA ALA A 44 -26.24 -2.37 -11.33
C ALA A 44 -26.96 -2.96 -12.54
N SER A 45 -26.27 -3.01 -13.68
CA SER A 45 -26.52 -4.05 -14.68
C SER A 45 -25.41 -4.10 -15.73
N ALA A 46 -25.06 -5.34 -16.06
CA ALA A 46 -24.38 -5.83 -17.25
C ALA A 46 -22.85 -5.69 -17.31
N LEU A 47 -22.15 -6.77 -16.95
CA LEU A 47 -20.96 -7.17 -17.70
C LEU A 47 -20.91 -8.70 -17.83
N ALA A 48 -20.79 -9.13 -19.09
CA ALA A 48 -20.65 -10.52 -19.51
C ALA A 48 -19.19 -10.98 -19.33
N ALA A 49 -19.02 -12.29 -19.07
CA ALA A 49 -17.72 -12.92 -18.86
C ALA A 49 -16.88 -12.99 -20.16
N PRO A 50 -15.57 -12.69 -20.12
CA PRO A 50 -14.68 -12.92 -21.25
C PRO A 50 -14.10 -14.35 -21.25
N GLU A 51 -13.90 -14.87 -22.46
CA GLU A 51 -13.27 -16.16 -22.75
C GLU A 51 -11.86 -16.30 -22.15
N GLU A 52 -11.59 -17.51 -21.62
CA GLU A 52 -10.27 -17.94 -21.15
C GLU A 52 -9.25 -17.99 -22.29
N LYS A 53 -8.06 -17.43 -22.06
CA LYS A 53 -6.87 -17.64 -22.90
C LYS A 53 -5.77 -18.28 -22.06
N GLU A 54 -5.15 -19.31 -22.62
CA GLU A 54 -3.99 -20.01 -22.04
C GLU A 54 -2.76 -19.09 -21.92
N TYR A 55 -2.08 -19.20 -20.78
CA TYR A 55 -0.85 -18.48 -20.45
C TYR A 55 0.39 -19.36 -20.66
N PRO A 56 1.58 -18.77 -20.92
CA PRO A 56 2.83 -19.52 -21.03
C PRO A 56 3.32 -20.05 -19.67
N ALA A 57 3.95 -21.23 -19.69
CA ALA A 57 4.47 -21.93 -18.52
C ALA A 57 5.60 -21.16 -17.81
N LEU A 58 5.60 -21.20 -16.47
CA LEU A 58 6.68 -20.68 -15.63
C LEU A 58 7.78 -21.73 -15.48
N GLU A 59 9.05 -21.33 -15.60
CA GLU A 59 10.16 -22.25 -15.36
C GLU A 59 10.47 -22.37 -13.85
N PRO A 60 10.59 -23.59 -13.29
CA PRO A 60 10.94 -23.80 -11.90
C PRO A 60 12.41 -23.44 -11.62
N LEU A 61 12.68 -22.69 -10.54
CA LEU A 61 14.03 -22.30 -10.12
C LEU A 61 14.88 -23.49 -9.65
N PHE A 62 14.25 -24.58 -9.19
CA PHE A 62 14.92 -25.84 -8.85
C PHE A 62 13.97 -27.03 -9.09
N SER A 63 14.40 -28.01 -9.90
CA SER A 63 13.75 -29.33 -10.01
C SER A 63 14.58 -30.34 -9.22
N MET A 64 14.17 -30.67 -8.00
CA MET A 64 14.82 -31.73 -7.23
C MET A 64 14.41 -33.10 -7.78
N SER A 65 15.35 -33.81 -8.42
CA SER A 65 15.22 -35.26 -8.62
C SER A 65 16.24 -35.99 -7.74
N GLY A 66 15.76 -36.64 -6.69
CA GLY A 66 16.35 -37.89 -6.17
C GLY A 66 17.58 -37.84 -5.26
N ALA A 67 17.87 -36.79 -4.50
CA ALA A 67 19.03 -36.80 -3.59
C ALA A 67 18.85 -35.99 -2.28
N ALA A 68 17.75 -36.19 -1.56
CA ALA A 68 17.51 -35.54 -0.26
C ALA A 68 17.21 -36.55 0.87
N GLU A 69 17.72 -37.78 0.77
CA GLU A 69 17.43 -38.86 1.72
C GLU A 69 18.53 -39.08 2.78
N GLU A 70 19.69 -38.39 2.69
CA GLU A 70 20.88 -38.71 3.51
C GLU A 70 21.33 -37.61 4.50
N LEU A 71 20.47 -36.62 4.82
CA LEU A 71 20.76 -35.57 5.81
C LEU A 71 19.80 -35.57 7.02
N LEU A 72 19.19 -36.71 7.35
CA LEU A 72 18.07 -36.80 8.31
C LEU A 72 18.41 -37.37 9.70
N ASN A 73 19.67 -37.44 10.10
CA ASN A 73 20.05 -37.87 11.45
C ASN A 73 20.71 -36.73 12.23
N GLU A 74 19.89 -35.85 12.79
CA GLU A 74 20.04 -35.17 14.10
C GLU A 74 19.19 -33.89 14.15
N CYS A 75 17.97 -33.97 14.68
CA CYS A 75 17.45 -32.87 15.49
C CYS A 75 16.27 -33.28 16.36
N VAL A 76 16.37 -32.87 17.63
CA VAL A 76 15.57 -33.28 18.78
C VAL A 76 14.33 -32.40 18.94
N ILE A 77 13.28 -33.04 19.42
CA ILE A 77 11.90 -32.58 19.66
C ILE A 77 11.84 -31.54 20.79
N SER A 78 11.08 -30.45 20.60
CA SER A 78 10.43 -29.74 21.72
C SER A 78 8.90 -29.79 21.55
N GLY A 79 8.20 -30.11 22.64
CA GLY A 79 6.84 -30.65 22.68
C GLY A 79 5.72 -29.65 22.95
N GLU A 80 5.79 -28.41 22.50
CA GLU A 80 4.82 -27.36 22.92
C GLU A 80 3.69 -27.03 21.93
N LEU A 81 3.70 -27.58 20.71
CA LEU A 81 2.72 -27.21 19.67
C LEU A 81 1.44 -28.07 19.63
N LYS A 82 1.34 -29.12 20.45
CA LYS A 82 0.20 -30.04 20.43
C LYS A 82 -1.05 -29.48 21.13
N GLN A 83 -0.89 -28.51 22.03
CA GLN A 83 -1.99 -28.02 22.87
C GLN A 83 -2.83 -26.89 22.24
N ASN A 84 -2.32 -26.17 21.23
CA ASN A 84 -3.02 -25.00 20.68
C ASN A 84 -4.02 -25.34 19.55
N PHE A 85 -3.95 -26.53 18.95
CA PHE A 85 -4.77 -26.89 17.78
C PHE A 85 -6.06 -27.65 18.09
N GLU A 86 -6.21 -28.22 19.30
CA GLU A 86 -7.42 -28.98 19.66
C GLU A 86 -8.56 -28.10 20.21
N ALA A 87 -8.33 -26.79 20.37
CA ALA A 87 -9.28 -25.89 21.04
C ALA A 87 -10.31 -25.20 20.11
N GLU A 88 -10.12 -25.14 18.78
CA GLU A 88 -10.87 -24.19 17.92
C GLU A 88 -11.86 -24.79 16.90
N GLY A 89 -12.24 -26.07 17.00
CA GLY A 89 -13.54 -26.54 16.45
C GLY A 89 -13.83 -26.34 14.95
N PHE A 90 -12.85 -26.49 14.05
CA PHE A 90 -13.09 -26.53 12.60
C PHE A 90 -13.52 -27.94 12.11
N PRO A 91 -14.38 -28.05 11.07
CA PRO A 91 -14.82 -29.34 10.53
C PRO A 91 -13.68 -30.13 9.83
N LEU A 92 -13.71 -31.44 10.02
CA LEU A 92 -12.59 -32.39 9.91
C LEU A 92 -12.09 -32.90 8.53
N PRO A 93 -12.68 -32.66 7.34
CA PRO A 93 -12.11 -33.23 6.10
C PRO A 93 -10.83 -32.54 5.61
N GLU A 94 -10.80 -31.21 5.61
CA GLU A 94 -9.66 -30.44 5.06
C GLU A 94 -8.45 -30.46 5.98
N HIS A 95 -8.67 -30.50 7.29
CA HIS A 95 -7.60 -30.53 8.29
C HIS A 95 -6.77 -31.82 8.23
N ALA A 96 -7.39 -32.96 7.90
CA ALA A 96 -6.69 -34.24 7.74
C ALA A 96 -5.82 -34.28 6.47
N ARG A 97 -6.29 -33.66 5.37
CA ARG A 97 -5.54 -33.52 4.12
C ARG A 97 -4.33 -32.62 4.31
N LEU A 98 -4.54 -31.44 4.92
CA LEU A 98 -3.48 -30.52 5.35
C LEU A 98 -2.44 -31.21 6.23
N LYS A 99 -2.88 -31.92 7.28
CA LYS A 99 -1.97 -32.61 8.20
C LYS A 99 -1.12 -33.67 7.48
N LYS A 100 -1.68 -34.36 6.48
CA LYS A 100 -0.96 -35.36 5.67
C LYS A 100 0.07 -34.71 4.75
N GLU A 101 -0.29 -33.64 4.05
CA GLU A 101 0.61 -32.90 3.16
C GLU A 101 1.73 -32.21 3.94
N VAL A 102 1.44 -31.62 5.11
CA VAL A 102 2.46 -31.03 5.99
C VAL A 102 3.39 -32.07 6.58
N THR A 103 2.85 -33.25 6.93
CA THR A 103 3.68 -34.36 7.39
C THR A 103 4.59 -34.88 6.28
N MET A 104 4.16 -34.80 5.01
CA MET A 104 4.99 -35.12 3.85
C MET A 104 6.13 -34.09 3.71
N LEU A 105 5.81 -32.78 3.74
CA LEU A 105 6.82 -31.71 3.66
C LEU A 105 7.86 -31.79 4.79
N ARG A 106 7.44 -32.08 6.02
CA ARG A 106 8.35 -32.27 7.16
C ARG A 106 9.24 -33.50 7.01
N LYS A 107 8.73 -34.59 6.44
CA LYS A 107 9.52 -35.80 6.15
C LYS A 107 10.56 -35.56 5.06
N GLU A 108 10.33 -34.61 4.17
CA GLU A 108 11.27 -34.19 3.13
C GLU A 108 12.28 -33.12 3.61
N GLY A 109 12.33 -32.84 4.92
CA GLY A 109 13.32 -31.92 5.51
C GLY A 109 12.92 -30.44 5.51
N TRP A 110 11.70 -30.10 5.10
CA TRP A 110 11.23 -28.71 5.14
C TRP A 110 10.81 -28.29 6.55
N MET A 111 11.43 -27.22 7.07
CA MET A 111 11.01 -26.60 8.33
C MET A 111 9.76 -25.74 8.13
N VAL A 112 8.58 -26.34 8.30
CA VAL A 112 7.30 -25.59 8.38
C VAL A 112 7.10 -25.14 9.83
N ASN A 113 7.59 -23.93 10.12
CA ASN A 113 7.69 -23.41 11.49
C ASN A 113 6.38 -22.82 12.03
N GLN A 114 5.48 -22.34 11.17
CA GLN A 114 4.12 -21.93 11.56
C GLN A 114 3.23 -21.79 10.33
N PHE A 115 1.96 -22.15 10.46
CA PHE A 115 0.92 -21.67 9.54
C PHE A 115 0.54 -20.26 10.00
N SER A 116 0.59 -19.27 9.10
CA SER A 116 -0.21 -18.08 9.31
C SER A 116 -1.69 -18.48 9.34
N LYS A 117 -2.54 -17.64 9.92
CA LYS A 117 -3.99 -17.89 10.01
C LYS A 117 -4.68 -18.04 8.64
N GLU A 118 -3.99 -17.77 7.53
CA GLU A 118 -4.58 -17.64 6.19
C GLU A 118 -3.77 -18.44 5.17
N ALA A 119 -3.91 -19.76 5.18
CA ALA A 119 -3.47 -20.60 4.07
C ALA A 119 -4.63 -20.72 3.06
N LEU A 120 -4.45 -20.17 1.85
CA LEU A 120 -5.36 -20.41 0.74
C LEU A 120 -4.94 -21.70 0.03
N ILE A 121 -5.82 -22.70 0.04
CA ILE A 121 -5.62 -23.97 -0.63
C ILE A 121 -6.63 -24.04 -1.77
N THR A 122 -6.12 -24.20 -2.97
CA THR A 122 -6.93 -24.61 -4.12
C THR A 122 -6.48 -25.99 -4.57
N ASP A 123 -7.21 -26.61 -5.50
CA ASP A 123 -6.81 -27.93 -6.03
C ASP A 123 -5.44 -27.92 -6.71
N GLU A 124 -4.91 -26.73 -7.05
CA GLU A 124 -3.66 -26.56 -7.79
C GLU A 124 -2.54 -25.84 -7.00
N TRP A 125 -2.88 -25.09 -5.95
CA TRP A 125 -1.95 -24.20 -5.26
C TRP A 125 -2.05 -24.32 -3.74
N LEU A 126 -0.89 -24.42 -3.09
CA LEU A 126 -0.75 -24.21 -1.65
C LEU A 126 0.08 -22.93 -1.44
N ILE A 127 -0.54 -21.89 -0.92
CA ILE A 127 0.15 -20.65 -0.57
C ILE A 127 0.44 -20.67 0.93
N ILE A 128 1.72 -20.66 1.30
CA ILE A 128 2.17 -20.54 2.67
C ILE A 128 2.75 -19.14 2.84
N THR A 129 2.07 -18.31 3.62
CA THR A 129 2.62 -17.03 4.08
C THR A 129 3.25 -17.26 5.46
N GLU A 130 4.54 -16.95 5.62
CA GLU A 130 5.14 -16.94 6.96
C GLU A 130 4.89 -15.55 7.56
N ASP A 131 3.84 -15.45 8.37
CA ASP A 131 3.58 -14.23 9.14
C ASP A 131 4.50 -14.21 10.36
N ARG A 132 5.74 -13.77 10.17
CA ARG A 132 6.61 -13.42 11.29
C ARG A 132 6.18 -12.07 11.84
N ALA A 133 5.26 -12.10 12.80
CA ALA A 133 4.84 -10.93 13.59
C ALA A 133 6.01 -10.19 14.28
N SER A 134 7.21 -10.77 14.35
CA SER A 134 8.43 -10.13 14.85
C SER A 134 9.28 -9.42 13.79
N MET A 135 8.83 -9.38 12.52
CA MET A 135 9.48 -8.65 11.41
C MET A 135 8.58 -7.54 10.84
N LEU A 136 7.70 -6.96 11.67
CA LEU A 136 6.88 -5.80 11.32
C LEU A 136 7.68 -4.55 10.89
N GLU A 137 9.00 -4.57 11.00
CA GLU A 137 9.90 -3.50 10.53
C GLU A 137 10.78 -3.91 9.34
N ASN A 138 10.72 -5.16 8.85
CA ASN A 138 11.46 -5.57 7.66
C ASN A 138 10.48 -6.07 6.60
N GLU A 139 10.37 -5.32 5.51
CA GLU A 139 9.51 -5.48 4.33
C GLU A 139 9.65 -6.80 3.56
N ASP A 140 10.40 -7.77 4.07
CA ASP A 140 10.72 -9.03 3.43
C ASP A 140 9.75 -10.14 3.87
N GLN A 141 8.45 -9.96 3.61
CA GLN A 141 7.54 -11.11 3.62
C GLN A 141 7.90 -12.04 2.45
N ILE A 142 8.34 -13.26 2.79
CA ILE A 142 8.53 -14.34 1.83
C ILE A 142 7.20 -15.08 1.72
N ILE A 143 6.62 -15.05 0.53
CA ILE A 143 5.45 -15.87 0.20
C ILE A 143 5.99 -17.12 -0.49
N CYS A 144 5.82 -18.28 0.16
CA CYS A 144 6.16 -19.56 -0.44
C CYS A 144 4.93 -20.07 -1.19
N VAL A 145 4.99 -20.07 -2.53
CA VAL A 145 3.96 -20.68 -3.36
C VAL A 145 4.41 -22.08 -3.72
N ILE A 146 3.61 -23.08 -3.37
CA ILE A 146 3.89 -24.48 -3.65
C ILE A 146 2.90 -24.94 -4.72
N ARG A 147 3.41 -25.33 -5.90
CA ARG A 147 2.61 -25.90 -6.99
C ARG A 147 3.02 -27.34 -7.23
N LYS A 148 2.04 -28.23 -7.39
CA LYS A 148 2.28 -29.60 -7.82
C LYS A 148 2.12 -29.69 -9.34
N GLU A 149 3.22 -29.87 -10.07
CA GLU A 149 3.21 -30.06 -11.52
C GLU A 149 3.83 -31.43 -11.86
N ASN A 150 3.10 -32.29 -12.57
CA ASN A 150 3.61 -33.61 -12.99
C ASN A 150 4.20 -34.43 -11.83
N ASP A 151 3.51 -34.45 -10.69
CA ASP A 151 3.96 -35.09 -9.45
C ASP A 151 5.23 -34.51 -8.80
N LYS A 152 5.77 -33.40 -9.30
CA LYS A 152 6.84 -32.64 -8.66
C LYS A 152 6.28 -31.46 -7.88
N LEU A 153 6.83 -31.24 -6.69
CA LEU A 153 6.55 -30.07 -5.88
C LEU A 153 7.51 -28.95 -6.27
N ASN A 154 7.00 -27.89 -6.87
CA ASN A 154 7.77 -26.69 -7.17
C ASN A 154 7.49 -25.65 -6.09
N VAL A 155 8.53 -25.23 -5.37
CA VAL A 155 8.47 -24.16 -4.37
C VAL A 155 9.00 -22.89 -5.02
N TYR A 156 8.15 -21.87 -5.09
CA TYR A 156 8.50 -20.55 -5.56
C TYR A 156 8.60 -19.63 -4.36
N ASN A 157 9.83 -19.19 -4.05
CA ASN A 157 10.02 -18.07 -3.15
C ASN A 157 9.62 -16.80 -3.89
N ARG A 158 8.57 -16.16 -3.39
CA ARG A 158 8.08 -14.91 -3.93
C ARG A 158 8.34 -13.81 -2.92
N PHE A 159 9.07 -12.81 -3.38
CA PHE A 159 9.20 -11.57 -2.65
C PHE A 159 8.01 -10.67 -3.00
N ARG A 160 7.54 -9.91 -2.02
CA ARG A 160 6.57 -8.84 -2.25
C ARG A 160 7.18 -7.83 -3.25
N PRO A 161 6.44 -7.44 -4.32
CA PRO A 161 6.91 -6.38 -5.20
C PRO A 161 7.11 -5.09 -4.41
N VAL A 162 8.20 -4.38 -4.72
CA VAL A 162 8.58 -3.12 -4.03
C VAL A 162 8.48 -1.99 -5.04
N VAL A 163 7.71 -0.96 -4.68
CA VAL A 163 7.51 0.27 -5.44
C VAL A 163 8.14 1.41 -4.66
N ILE A 164 8.85 2.31 -5.35
CA ILE A 164 9.52 3.45 -4.72
C ILE A 164 9.27 4.67 -5.60
N SER A 165 8.64 5.70 -5.04
CA SER A 165 8.58 7.04 -5.64
C SER A 165 9.97 7.68 -5.64
N CYS A 166 10.31 8.34 -6.75
CA CYS A 166 11.64 8.90 -6.96
C CYS A 166 11.62 10.13 -7.87
N ASN A 167 12.78 10.77 -8.00
CA ASN A 167 13.04 11.72 -9.07
C ASN A 167 13.48 11.01 -10.37
N LYS A 168 13.75 11.79 -11.42
CA LYS A 168 14.24 11.30 -12.72
C LYS A 168 15.55 10.52 -12.66
N ASP A 169 16.40 10.81 -11.68
CA ASP A 169 17.71 10.18 -11.49
C ASP A 169 17.59 8.88 -10.68
N GLY A 170 16.40 8.61 -10.12
CA GLY A 170 16.07 7.43 -9.34
C GLY A 170 16.34 7.58 -7.85
N ASP A 171 16.60 8.78 -7.32
CA ASP A 171 16.68 9.00 -5.88
C ASP A 171 15.28 9.06 -5.28
N GLU A 172 15.09 8.40 -4.14
CA GLU A 172 13.79 8.31 -3.46
C GLU A 172 13.33 9.68 -2.97
N ILE A 173 12.07 10.02 -3.28
CA ILE A 173 11.39 11.26 -2.88
C ILE A 173 9.91 10.92 -2.68
N ASN A 174 9.33 11.36 -1.57
CA ASN A 174 7.95 11.07 -1.19
C ASN A 174 7.10 12.35 -1.01
N GLU A 175 7.67 13.53 -1.24
CA GLU A 175 6.98 14.82 -1.19
C GLU A 175 7.27 15.59 -2.48
N PHE A 176 6.23 16.07 -3.16
CA PHE A 176 6.36 16.74 -4.45
C PHE A 176 5.62 18.08 -4.46
N ALA A 177 6.28 19.13 -4.94
CA ALA A 177 5.74 20.49 -5.07
C ALA A 177 5.07 20.73 -6.45
N PRO A 178 4.24 21.77 -6.59
CA PRO A 178 3.74 22.19 -7.91
C PRO A 178 4.87 22.41 -8.92
N GLY A 179 4.73 21.86 -10.13
CA GLY A 179 5.73 21.94 -11.19
C GLY A 179 6.79 20.83 -11.15
N GLU A 180 6.79 19.98 -10.12
CA GLU A 180 7.67 18.82 -10.07
C GLU A 180 7.07 17.60 -10.79
N GLU A 181 7.94 16.63 -11.06
CA GLU A 181 7.63 15.40 -11.76
C GLU A 181 7.81 14.21 -10.81
N VAL A 182 6.77 13.38 -10.70
CA VAL A 182 6.78 12.14 -9.92
C VAL A 182 7.25 11.01 -10.83
N TYR A 183 8.36 10.38 -10.45
CA TYR A 183 8.82 9.14 -11.07
C TYR A 183 8.60 7.98 -10.12
N VAL A 184 8.54 6.78 -10.68
CA VAL A 184 8.48 5.53 -9.92
C VAL A 184 9.47 4.53 -10.46
N LYS A 185 10.09 3.77 -9.57
CA LYS A 185 10.91 2.59 -9.89
C LYS A 185 10.43 1.41 -9.07
N GLY A 186 10.77 0.20 -9.49
CA GLY A 186 10.34 -0.99 -8.76
C GLY A 186 11.18 -2.23 -9.03
N ARG A 187 11.09 -3.17 -8.09
CA ARG A 187 11.82 -4.44 -8.10
C ARG A 187 10.98 -5.57 -7.53
N ARG A 188 11.42 -6.82 -7.74
CA ARG A 188 10.74 -8.04 -7.25
C ARG A 188 9.37 -8.28 -7.89
N PHE A 189 9.14 -7.72 -9.08
CA PHE A 189 7.96 -8.02 -9.89
C PHE A 189 8.14 -9.33 -10.67
N TRP A 190 7.08 -9.82 -11.29
CA TRP A 190 7.21 -10.93 -12.24
C TRP A 190 8.09 -10.52 -13.42
N PRO A 191 9.13 -11.30 -13.76
CA PRO A 191 9.99 -11.03 -14.91
C PRO A 191 9.21 -10.90 -16.22
N CYS A 192 9.66 -9.98 -17.08
CA CYS A 192 9.16 -9.79 -18.44
C CYS A 192 7.65 -9.50 -18.55
N ALA A 193 7.00 -9.16 -17.43
CA ALA A 193 5.56 -8.90 -17.35
C ALA A 193 5.23 -7.42 -17.51
N THR A 194 4.00 -7.15 -17.94
CA THR A 194 3.44 -5.82 -18.14
C THR A 194 2.57 -5.44 -16.96
N TYR A 195 2.72 -4.19 -16.51
CA TYR A 195 1.96 -3.60 -15.43
C TYR A 195 1.37 -2.26 -15.87
N GLN A 196 0.30 -1.84 -15.22
CA GLN A 196 -0.15 -0.46 -15.22
C GLN A 196 0.24 0.18 -13.91
N VAL A 197 0.67 1.43 -13.96
CA VAL A 197 0.88 2.24 -12.77
C VAL A 197 -0.34 3.12 -12.57
N LEU A 198 -0.81 3.19 -11.33
CA LEU A 198 -1.91 4.03 -10.90
C LEU A 198 -1.54 4.75 -9.62
N ILE A 199 -2.04 5.97 -9.47
CA ILE A 199 -2.01 6.72 -8.22
C ILE A 199 -3.42 6.65 -7.62
N GLN A 200 -3.55 6.28 -6.34
CA GLN A 200 -4.84 6.17 -5.64
C GLN A 200 -4.83 6.97 -4.35
N ASP A 201 -6.02 7.30 -3.85
CA ASP A 201 -6.15 7.91 -2.53
C ASP A 201 -5.72 6.93 -1.43
N ASN A 202 -4.84 7.36 -0.52
CA ASN A 202 -4.45 6.56 0.65
C ASN A 202 -5.64 6.44 1.64
N PRO A 203 -5.94 5.26 2.21
CA PRO A 203 -5.22 3.98 2.08
C PRO A 203 -5.84 2.98 1.11
N VAL A 204 -4.97 2.27 0.38
CA VAL A 204 -5.34 1.11 -0.45
C VAL A 204 -5.25 -0.20 0.35
N LYS A 205 -6.33 -0.99 0.36
CA LYS A 205 -6.39 -2.31 1.03
C LYS A 205 -6.49 -3.46 0.03
N TRP A 206 -6.20 -4.66 0.53
CA TRP A 206 -6.31 -5.88 -0.27
C TRP A 206 -7.72 -6.03 -0.86
N TRP A 207 -7.77 -6.22 -2.18
CA TRP A 207 -8.96 -6.38 -3.01
C TRP A 207 -9.78 -5.11 -3.26
N ASP A 208 -9.30 -3.95 -2.82
CA ASP A 208 -9.89 -2.67 -3.18
C ASP A 208 -9.87 -2.48 -4.69
N ALA A 209 -10.94 -1.88 -5.22
CA ALA A 209 -11.02 -1.55 -6.63
C ALA A 209 -10.10 -0.35 -6.91
N LEU A 210 -9.32 -0.43 -7.99
CA LEU A 210 -8.46 0.66 -8.42
C LEU A 210 -9.25 1.53 -9.39
N LEU A 211 -9.48 2.78 -9.00
CA LEU A 211 -10.31 3.74 -9.69
C LEU A 211 -9.44 4.72 -10.48
N ILE A 212 -9.48 4.64 -11.81
CA ILE A 212 -8.78 5.57 -12.71
C ILE A 212 -9.15 7.04 -12.42
N SER A 213 -10.35 7.29 -11.89
CA SER A 213 -10.81 8.64 -11.52
C SER A 213 -10.10 9.24 -10.32
N GLU A 214 -9.46 8.43 -9.49
CA GLU A 214 -8.64 8.91 -8.37
C GLU A 214 -7.23 9.30 -8.80
N ASP A 215 -6.79 8.87 -9.99
CA ASP A 215 -5.46 9.18 -10.49
C ASP A 215 -5.37 10.66 -10.92
N PRO A 216 -4.59 11.50 -10.19
CA PRO A 216 -4.49 12.92 -10.50
C PRO A 216 -3.63 13.19 -11.75
N SER A 217 -2.88 12.21 -12.26
CA SER A 217 -2.14 12.33 -13.51
C SER A 217 -3.08 12.35 -14.73
N GLY A 218 -4.27 11.74 -14.59
CA GLY A 218 -5.23 11.54 -15.67
C GLY A 218 -4.76 10.56 -16.76
N ASN A 219 -3.62 9.90 -16.59
CA ASN A 219 -3.07 8.93 -17.52
C ASN A 219 -2.82 7.60 -16.81
N LEU A 220 -2.71 6.53 -17.58
CA LEU A 220 -2.31 5.22 -17.07
C LEU A 220 -0.99 4.84 -17.73
N GLU A 221 0.08 4.83 -16.95
CA GLU A 221 1.39 4.47 -17.46
C GLU A 221 1.53 2.96 -17.56
N GLN A 222 1.94 2.48 -18.72
CA GLN A 222 2.24 1.07 -18.94
C GLN A 222 3.74 0.84 -18.83
N ILE A 223 4.13 -0.04 -17.92
CA ILE A 223 5.54 -0.45 -17.76
C ILE A 223 5.73 -1.92 -18.09
N ARG A 224 6.96 -2.26 -18.45
CA ARG A 224 7.39 -3.65 -18.63
C ARG A 224 8.64 -3.91 -17.83
N THR A 225 8.58 -4.96 -17.03
CA THR A 225 9.70 -5.39 -16.19
C THR A 225 10.75 -6.13 -17.00
N THR A 226 12.00 -6.06 -16.54
CA THR A 226 13.14 -6.81 -17.07
C THR A 226 13.05 -8.30 -16.71
N ILE A 227 14.03 -9.09 -17.16
CA ILE A 227 14.17 -10.50 -16.75
C ILE A 227 14.47 -10.67 -15.24
N SER A 228 14.97 -9.62 -14.58
CA SER A 228 15.15 -9.61 -13.11
C SER A 228 13.87 -9.21 -12.36
N GLY A 229 12.77 -8.87 -13.07
CA GLY A 229 11.56 -8.37 -12.42
C GLY A 229 11.69 -6.95 -11.90
N GLU A 230 12.44 -6.11 -12.61
CA GLU A 230 12.75 -4.73 -12.23
C GLU A 230 12.34 -3.76 -13.33
N PHE A 231 12.14 -2.50 -12.98
CA PHE A 231 12.01 -1.41 -13.93
C PHE A 231 12.63 -0.13 -13.34
N GLY A 232 13.18 0.71 -14.22
CA GLY A 232 13.83 1.97 -13.82
C GLY A 232 12.84 3.12 -13.61
N PRO A 233 13.34 4.31 -13.23
CA PRO A 233 12.52 5.50 -13.06
C PRO A 233 11.64 5.77 -14.28
N THR A 234 10.34 5.78 -14.06
CA THR A 234 9.31 6.04 -15.08
C THR A 234 8.46 7.21 -14.61
N LEU A 235 8.32 8.24 -15.44
CA LEU A 235 7.47 9.39 -15.15
C LEU A 235 6.00 8.94 -15.10
N ILE A 236 5.32 9.23 -13.99
CA ILE A 236 3.90 8.90 -13.81
C ILE A 236 3.02 10.12 -13.59
N TRP A 237 3.57 11.24 -13.13
CA TRP A 237 2.78 12.44 -12.93
C TRP A 237 3.62 13.70 -13.07
N SER A 238 3.21 14.59 -13.98
CA SER A 238 3.74 15.96 -14.06
C SER A 238 2.77 16.90 -13.34
N ILE A 239 3.13 17.33 -12.12
CA ILE A 239 2.26 18.18 -11.32
C ILE A 239 2.23 19.58 -11.96
N PRO A 240 1.05 20.14 -12.29
CA PRO A 240 0.96 21.48 -12.84
C PRO A 240 1.61 22.52 -11.92
N VAL A 241 2.30 23.52 -12.49
CA VAL A 241 2.97 24.57 -11.72
C VAL A 241 2.00 25.44 -10.91
N ASP A 242 0.73 25.47 -11.34
CA ASP A 242 -0.39 26.18 -10.73
C ASP A 242 -1.29 25.27 -9.88
N ALA A 243 -0.88 24.02 -9.65
CA ALA A 243 -1.64 23.10 -8.80
C ALA A 243 -1.78 23.66 -7.37
N PRO A 244 -2.98 23.60 -6.77
CA PRO A 244 -3.17 24.05 -5.39
C PRO A 244 -2.40 23.15 -4.44
N ILE A 245 -1.82 23.75 -3.39
CA ILE A 245 -1.17 23.00 -2.31
C ILE A 245 -2.27 22.34 -1.47
N THR A 246 -2.35 21.02 -1.53
CA THR A 246 -3.38 20.23 -0.83
C THR A 246 -2.83 19.38 0.30
N HIS A 247 -1.52 19.06 0.30
CA HIS A 247 -0.94 18.03 1.17
C HIS A 247 -1.71 16.70 1.09
N HIS A 248 -2.24 16.38 -0.10
CA HIS A 248 -3.03 15.17 -0.27
C HIS A 248 -2.11 13.95 -0.29
N GLU A 249 -2.55 12.89 0.38
CA GLU A 249 -1.81 11.64 0.55
C GLU A 249 -2.28 10.63 -0.51
N TYR A 250 -1.34 10.08 -1.27
CA TYR A 250 -1.62 9.07 -2.28
C TYR A 250 -0.74 7.84 -2.07
N ASP A 251 -1.21 6.71 -2.60
CA ASP A 251 -0.43 5.48 -2.75
C ASP A 251 -0.16 5.22 -4.23
N ILE A 252 1.05 4.78 -4.57
CA ILE A 252 1.40 4.35 -5.93
C ILE A 252 1.25 2.83 -6.03
N ILE A 253 0.40 2.38 -6.96
CA ILE A 253 0.16 0.97 -7.23
C ILE A 253 0.73 0.60 -8.60
N VAL A 254 1.39 -0.55 -8.65
CA VAL A 254 1.85 -1.17 -9.88
C VAL A 254 1.05 -2.45 -10.10
N ASP A 255 -0.06 -2.33 -10.82
CA ASP A 255 -1.08 -3.35 -11.06
C ASP A 255 -0.71 -4.29 -12.21
N LYS A 256 -0.64 -5.59 -11.93
CA LYS A 256 -0.31 -6.58 -12.95
C LYS A 256 -1.46 -6.76 -13.92
N GLN A 257 -1.18 -6.55 -15.21
CA GLN A 257 -2.19 -6.73 -16.23
C GLN A 257 -2.59 -8.21 -16.40
N GLY A 258 -3.90 -8.47 -16.45
CA GLY A 258 -4.45 -9.82 -16.62
C GLY A 258 -5.60 -10.11 -15.65
N LEU A 259 -5.64 -11.34 -15.13
CA LEU A 259 -6.67 -11.77 -14.19
C LEU A 259 -6.52 -11.00 -12.86
N GLY A 260 -7.54 -10.21 -12.51
CA GLY A 260 -7.54 -9.39 -11.31
C GLY A 260 -7.13 -7.92 -11.52
N ALA A 261 -6.87 -7.49 -12.76
CA ALA A 261 -6.57 -6.10 -13.07
C ALA A 261 -7.63 -5.14 -12.51
N PHE A 262 -7.19 -3.95 -12.12
CA PHE A 262 -7.97 -2.93 -11.41
C PHE A 262 -8.50 -3.37 -10.04
N ARG A 263 -7.87 -4.36 -9.41
CA ARG A 263 -8.09 -4.69 -8.00
C ARG A 263 -6.76 -4.97 -7.32
N TYR A 264 -6.45 -4.24 -6.26
CA TYR A 264 -5.17 -4.41 -5.58
C TYR A 264 -5.03 -5.82 -5.01
N ASN A 265 -3.98 -6.51 -5.42
CA ASN A 265 -3.60 -7.82 -4.93
C ASN A 265 -2.12 -7.82 -4.52
N PRO A 266 -1.79 -7.80 -3.22
CA PRO A 266 -0.42 -7.71 -2.72
C PRO A 266 0.45 -8.92 -3.12
N LEU A 267 -0.15 -9.99 -3.62
CA LEU A 267 0.60 -11.08 -4.23
C LEU A 267 1.22 -10.61 -5.54
N PHE A 268 0.44 -10.02 -6.46
CA PHE A 268 0.84 -9.70 -7.83
C PHE A 268 1.28 -8.26 -8.05
N ASP A 269 0.79 -7.36 -7.23
CA ASP A 269 0.91 -5.93 -7.44
C ASP A 269 1.91 -5.33 -6.47
N GLY A 270 2.51 -4.23 -6.91
CA GLY A 270 3.32 -3.38 -6.06
C GLY A 270 2.48 -2.30 -5.41
N LEU A 271 2.82 -1.98 -4.17
CA LEU A 271 2.35 -0.82 -3.43
C LEU A 271 3.59 -0.17 -2.82
N ASP A 272 3.71 1.14 -2.88
CA ASP A 272 4.87 1.86 -2.34
C ASP A 272 4.93 1.81 -0.80
N SER A 273 3.80 2.05 -0.13
CA SER A 273 3.68 1.88 1.31
C SER A 273 2.30 1.35 1.70
N ALA A 274 2.28 0.40 2.64
CA ALA A 274 1.03 -0.13 3.21
C ALA A 274 0.68 0.48 4.57
N THR A 275 1.56 1.31 5.14
CA THR A 275 1.46 1.77 6.54
C THR A 275 1.43 3.29 6.68
N CYS A 276 1.90 3.99 5.65
CA CYS A 276 1.84 5.44 5.53
C CYS A 276 1.49 5.79 4.08
N ALA A 277 1.18 7.06 3.83
CA ALA A 277 1.06 7.55 2.47
C ALA A 277 2.35 7.22 1.68
N GLY A 278 2.16 6.74 0.47
CA GLY A 278 3.23 6.58 -0.50
C GLY A 278 3.91 7.89 -0.87
N ILE A 279 3.09 8.85 -1.30
CA ILE A 279 3.52 10.22 -1.63
C ILE A 279 2.56 11.27 -1.05
N ILE A 280 3.08 12.48 -0.85
CA ILE A 280 2.30 13.66 -0.48
C ILE A 280 2.48 14.74 -1.56
N ALA A 281 1.38 15.15 -2.18
CA ALA A 281 1.43 16.13 -3.28
C ALA A 281 0.11 16.91 -3.47
N PRO A 282 0.18 18.17 -3.93
CA PRO A 282 1.36 19.03 -3.94
C PRO A 282 1.66 19.59 -2.53
N VAL A 283 2.94 19.69 -2.16
CA VAL A 283 3.43 20.40 -0.96
C VAL A 283 3.98 21.80 -1.29
N PRO A 284 4.06 22.74 -0.35
CA PRO A 284 4.69 24.03 -0.61
C PRO A 284 6.16 23.84 -0.97
N ASP A 285 6.63 24.54 -2.01
CA ASP A 285 8.03 24.57 -2.39
C ASP A 285 8.89 25.00 -1.18
N ALA A 286 9.95 24.24 -0.88
CA ALA A 286 10.92 24.53 0.17
C ALA A 286 11.51 25.95 0.04
N SER A 287 11.61 26.47 -1.19
CA SER A 287 12.03 27.85 -1.45
C SER A 287 11.08 28.88 -0.82
N ALA A 288 9.77 28.60 -0.80
CA ALA A 288 8.76 29.45 -0.18
C ALA A 288 8.95 29.49 1.35
N PHE A 289 9.25 28.36 1.98
CA PHE A 289 9.59 28.31 3.40
C PHE A 289 10.88 29.06 3.72
N ALA A 290 11.93 28.91 2.91
CA ALA A 290 13.18 29.63 3.09
C ALA A 290 13.00 31.14 2.96
N LEU A 291 12.21 31.60 1.97
CA LEU A 291 11.87 33.01 1.80
C LEU A 291 11.05 33.54 2.97
N PHE A 292 10.04 32.79 3.42
CA PHE A 292 9.24 33.15 4.58
C PHE A 292 10.10 33.28 5.85
N ALA A 293 10.95 32.29 6.12
CA ALA A 293 11.86 32.28 7.26
C ALA A 293 12.85 33.45 7.20
N SER A 294 13.45 33.72 6.03
CA SER A 294 14.39 34.83 5.87
C SER A 294 13.72 36.20 6.08
N GLY A 295 12.49 36.38 5.60
CA GLY A 295 11.68 37.57 5.86
C GLY A 295 11.41 37.76 7.34
N LEU A 296 11.07 36.69 8.06
CA LEU A 296 10.78 36.71 9.50
C LEU A 296 12.03 37.09 10.32
N VAL A 297 13.21 36.59 9.92
CA VAL A 297 14.50 36.99 10.50
C VAL A 297 14.79 38.47 10.26
N LEU A 298 14.57 39.00 9.05
CA LEU A 298 14.81 40.40 8.73
C LEU A 298 13.89 41.35 9.51
N VAL A 299 12.60 41.01 9.64
CA VAL A 299 11.64 41.78 10.45
C VAL A 299 12.04 41.77 11.92
N SER A 300 12.41 40.61 12.45
CA SER A 300 12.85 40.47 13.84
C SER A 300 14.12 41.27 14.12
N ALA A 301 15.12 41.19 13.24
CA ALA A 301 16.34 41.98 13.33
C ALA A 301 16.05 43.48 13.30
N SER A 302 15.23 43.93 12.35
CA SER A 302 14.84 45.34 12.21
C SER A 302 14.16 45.88 13.47
N PHE A 303 13.30 45.08 14.10
CA PHE A 303 12.62 45.45 15.33
C PHE A 303 13.58 45.55 16.53
N LEU A 304 14.54 44.62 16.64
CA LEU A 304 15.56 44.63 17.69
C LEU A 304 16.52 45.83 17.54
N PHE A 305 17.02 46.09 16.31
CA PHE A 305 17.88 47.25 16.05
C PHE A 305 17.15 48.58 16.24
N GLY A 306 15.87 48.65 15.84
CA GLY A 306 15.04 49.84 16.08
C GLY A 306 14.86 50.16 17.56
N ARG A 307 14.75 49.13 18.42
CA ARG A 307 14.69 49.31 19.89
C ARG A 307 16.00 49.80 20.48
N GLN A 308 17.15 49.30 20.01
CA GLN A 308 18.45 49.75 20.49
C GLN A 308 18.69 51.23 20.17
N ARG A 309 18.28 51.69 18.98
CA ARG A 309 18.45 53.10 18.59
C ARG A 309 17.68 54.07 19.49
N LYS A 310 16.50 53.68 19.98
CA LYS A 310 15.72 54.50 20.93
C LYS A 310 16.38 54.61 22.32
N ARG A 311 17.23 53.65 22.71
CA ARG A 311 17.92 53.69 24.02
C ARG A 311 19.17 54.56 24.03
N ASN A 312 19.85 54.72 22.89
CA ASN A 312 21.12 55.45 22.82
C ASN A 312 20.99 56.90 22.33
N GLY A 313 19.76 57.35 22.03
CA GLY A 313 19.48 58.67 21.46
C GLY A 313 18.83 59.67 22.42
N GLY A 314 18.85 59.41 23.73
CA GLY A 314 18.43 60.34 24.79
C GLY A 314 19.55 60.50 25.81
#